data_AF-A0A820EC33-F1
#
_entry.id   AF-A0A820EC33-F1
#
_cell.length_a   1.000
_cell.length_b   1.000
_cell.length_c   1.000
_cell.angle_alpha   90.00
_cell.angle_beta   90.00
_cell.angle_gamma   90.00
#
_symmetry.space_group_name_H-M   'P 1'
#
loop_
_entity.id
_entity.type
_entity.pdbx_description
1 polymer ?
#
loop_
_entity_poly.entity_id
_entity_poly.type
_entity_poly.pdbx_seq_one_letter_code
_entity_poly.pdbx_strand_id
1 'polypeptide(L)'
;KIVPMAISEQTFLFDAKELLPENVSKAAKINKKTTKLSVKRKAFPFIPAYSMTTHKSQGQTLGKIIVDLVMPPGAFEVASVYVPLPRIKRLDGILIRRPFEFATLQVKPLTAQIEELKRLDRIAQNTRKCFQFIV
;
A
#
# COMPACT_ATOMS: atom_id res chain seq x y z
N LYS A 1 22.78 18.38 -23.78
CA LYS A 1 21.49 19.08 -23.60
C LYS A 1 21.21 19.19 -22.11
N ILE A 2 20.99 20.40 -21.60
CA ILE A 2 20.59 20.63 -20.20
C ILE A 2 19.07 20.67 -20.15
N VAL A 3 18.45 19.88 -19.27
CA VAL A 3 17.00 19.90 -19.05
C VAL A 3 16.74 20.59 -17.70
N PRO A 4 16.17 21.80 -17.69
CA PRO A 4 15.84 22.46 -16.43
C PRO A 4 14.72 21.69 -15.73
N MET A 5 14.86 21.47 -14.43
CA MET A 5 13.86 20.78 -13.62
C MET A 5 13.53 21.57 -12.36
N ALA A 6 12.23 21.75 -12.11
CA ALA A 6 11.76 22.40 -10.91
C ALA A 6 12.03 21.53 -9.67
N ILE A 7 12.55 22.15 -8.63
CA ILE A 7 12.72 21.51 -7.33
C ILE A 7 11.34 21.40 -6.66
N SER A 8 11.03 20.22 -6.12
CA SER A 8 9.79 19.99 -5.38
C SER A 8 9.97 20.38 -3.92
N GLU A 9 9.04 21.18 -3.39
CA GLU A 9 8.96 21.52 -1.98
C GLU A 9 7.67 20.95 -1.39
N GLN A 10 7.80 20.18 -0.31
CA GLN A 10 6.67 19.58 0.39
C GLN A 10 6.77 19.88 1.89
N THR A 11 5.70 20.40 2.47
CA THR A 11 5.61 20.67 3.91
C THR A 11 4.80 19.57 4.58
N PHE A 12 5.39 18.93 5.58
CA PHE A 12 4.76 17.92 6.42
C PHE A 12 4.46 18.52 7.78
N LEU A 13 3.23 18.37 8.23
CA LEU A 13 2.77 18.80 9.55
C LEU A 13 2.48 17.55 10.36
N PHE A 14 3.02 17.49 11.57
CA PHE A 14 2.83 16.34 12.45
C PHE A 14 2.83 16.77 13.90
N ASP A 15 2.10 16.02 14.72
CA ASP A 15 2.07 16.25 16.16
C ASP A 15 3.26 15.52 16.80
N ALA A 16 4.02 16.23 17.63
CA ALA A 16 5.21 15.67 18.27
C ALA A 16 4.93 14.40 19.11
N LYS A 17 3.68 14.21 19.54
CA LYS A 17 3.23 13.01 20.27
C LYS A 17 3.19 11.75 19.40
N GLU A 18 2.97 11.88 18.09
CA GLU A 18 2.87 10.74 17.18
C GLU A 18 4.25 10.16 16.80
N LEU A 19 5.31 10.97 16.93
CA LEU A 19 6.66 10.57 16.53
C LEU A 19 7.53 10.04 17.68
N LEU A 20 7.17 10.35 18.92
CA LEU A 20 7.97 10.01 20.09
C LEU A 20 7.39 8.79 20.80
N PRO A 21 8.20 7.73 21.04
CA PRO A 21 7.76 6.63 21.87
C PRO A 21 7.47 7.12 23.31
N GLU A 22 6.45 6.53 23.95
CA GLU A 22 5.85 7.07 25.20
C GLU A 22 6.85 7.28 26.35
N ASN A 23 7.92 6.49 26.37
CA ASN A 23 9.02 6.57 27.34
C ASN A 23 9.81 7.89 27.24
N VAL A 24 10.02 8.42 26.04
CA VAL A 24 10.76 9.68 25.81
C VAL A 24 9.87 10.89 26.05
N SER A 25 8.57 10.78 25.75
CA SER A 25 7.57 11.84 25.97
C SER A 25 7.45 12.26 27.45
N LYS A 26 7.66 11.32 28.38
CA LYS A 26 7.68 11.59 29.84
C LYS A 26 8.99 12.25 30.30
N ALA A 27 10.13 11.83 29.75
CA ALA A 27 11.45 12.39 30.08
C ALA A 27 11.64 13.82 29.55
N ALA A 28 11.08 14.12 28.39
CA ALA A 28 11.20 15.44 27.74
C ALA A 28 10.31 16.53 28.37
N LYS A 29 9.57 16.25 29.45
CA LYS A 29 8.62 17.18 30.10
C LYS A 29 7.74 17.93 29.09
N ILE A 30 7.32 17.26 28.02
CA ILE A 30 6.45 17.84 26.99
C ILE A 30 5.09 18.03 27.65
N ASN A 31 4.88 19.23 28.21
CA ASN A 31 3.62 19.65 28.80
C ASN A 31 2.50 19.50 27.77
N LYS A 32 1.26 19.31 28.23
CA LYS A 32 0.03 19.03 27.46
C LYS A 32 -0.30 19.96 26.25
N LYS A 33 0.54 20.91 25.88
CA LYS A 33 0.41 21.68 24.64
C LYS A 33 0.96 20.89 23.47
N THR A 34 0.08 20.59 22.52
CA THR A 34 0.39 19.93 21.25
C THR A 34 1.34 20.80 20.43
N THR A 35 2.65 20.51 20.50
CA THR A 35 3.63 21.19 19.64
C THR A 35 3.51 20.58 18.24
N LYS A 36 2.80 21.29 17.35
CA LYS A 36 2.76 20.97 15.93
C LYS A 36 4.13 21.23 15.34
N LEU A 37 4.80 20.19 14.85
CA LEU A 37 6.08 20.31 14.16
C LEU A 37 5.84 20.36 12.65
N SER A 38 6.56 21.25 11.98
CA SER A 38 6.49 21.44 10.53
C SER A 38 7.86 21.14 9.92
N VAL A 39 7.94 20.15 9.04
CA VAL A 39 9.18 19.85 8.28
C VAL A 39 8.95 20.15 6.81
N LYS A 40 9.83 20.96 6.24
CA LYS A 40 9.87 21.22 4.81
C LYS A 40 10.94 20.34 4.18
N ARG A 41 10.56 19.57 3.16
CA ARG A 41 11.49 18.80 2.33
C ARG A 41 11.59 19.47 0.97
N LYS A 42 12.83 19.80 0.58
CA LYS A 42 13.18 20.32 -0.74
C LYS A 42 14.04 19.29 -1.46
N ALA A 43 13.54 18.72 -2.55
CA ALA A 43 14.23 17.65 -3.26
C ALA A 43 13.88 17.66 -4.75
N PHE A 44 14.73 17.07 -5.59
CA PHE A 44 14.33 16.77 -6.96
C PHE A 44 13.21 15.71 -6.93
N PRO A 45 12.19 15.83 -7.79
CA PRO A 45 11.08 14.88 -7.86
C PRO A 45 11.46 13.57 -8.57
N PHE A 46 12.65 13.03 -8.25
CA PHE A 46 13.12 11.75 -8.77
C PHE A 46 12.98 10.66 -7.72
N ILE A 47 12.57 9.49 -8.19
CA ILE A 47 12.65 8.24 -7.46
C ILE A 47 13.29 7.20 -8.38
N PRO A 48 14.06 6.24 -7.85
CA PRO A 48 14.53 5.10 -8.64
C PRO A 48 13.32 4.42 -9.30
N ALA A 49 13.27 4.41 -10.63
CA ALA A 49 12.09 3.95 -11.37
C ALA A 49 12.05 2.42 -11.58
N TYR A 50 13.15 1.71 -11.31
CA TYR A 50 13.26 0.27 -11.57
C TYR A 50 12.61 -0.61 -10.51
N SER A 51 12.43 -0.10 -9.29
CA SER A 51 11.82 -0.83 -8.19
C SER A 51 10.80 0.05 -7.50
N MET A 52 9.60 -0.49 -7.26
CA MET A 52 8.57 0.18 -6.49
C MET A 52 8.04 -0.77 -5.42
N THR A 53 7.51 -0.20 -4.34
CA THR A 53 6.85 -1.00 -3.31
C THR A 53 5.51 -1.52 -3.82
N THR A 54 5.06 -2.65 -3.26
CA THR A 54 3.74 -3.22 -3.56
C THR A 54 2.62 -2.18 -3.41
N HIS A 55 2.64 -1.41 -2.32
CA HIS A 55 1.71 -0.32 -2.06
C HIS A 55 1.72 0.76 -3.16
N LYS A 56 2.90 1.14 -3.65
CA LYS A 56 3.00 2.12 -4.74
C LYS A 56 2.47 1.57 -6.07
N SER A 57 2.61 0.27 -6.31
CA SER A 57 2.11 -0.38 -7.53
C SER A 57 0.58 -0.49 -7.59
N GLN A 58 -0.13 -0.28 -6.47
CA GLN A 58 -1.58 -0.45 -6.42
C GLN A 58 -2.30 0.43 -7.47
N GLY A 59 -3.22 -0.18 -8.21
CA GLY A 59 -3.97 0.49 -9.28
C GLY A 59 -3.21 0.63 -10.60
N GLN A 60 -1.93 0.28 -10.65
CA GLN A 60 -1.15 0.32 -11.90
C GLN A 60 -1.34 -0.96 -12.71
N THR A 61 -1.15 -0.85 -14.03
CA THR A 61 -0.99 -1.99 -14.94
C THR A 61 0.43 -1.92 -15.51
N LEU A 62 1.21 -2.98 -15.31
CA LEU A 62 2.62 -3.06 -15.66
C LEU A 62 2.83 -4.09 -16.78
N GLY A 63 3.76 -3.82 -17.69
CA GLY A 63 4.03 -4.67 -18.85
C GLY A 63 4.78 -5.95 -18.49
N LYS A 64 5.95 -5.80 -17.86
CA LYS A 64 6.77 -6.90 -17.33
C LYS A 64 7.27 -6.54 -15.94
N ILE A 65 7.19 -7.47 -14.99
CA ILE A 65 7.60 -7.24 -13.61
C ILE A 65 8.45 -8.38 -13.08
N ILE A 66 9.37 -8.05 -12.18
CA ILE A 66 10.04 -9.00 -11.31
C ILE A 66 9.46 -8.79 -9.91
N VAL A 67 8.93 -9.83 -9.28
CA VAL A 67 8.32 -9.76 -7.94
C VAL A 67 9.13 -10.59 -6.94
N ASP A 68 9.30 -10.05 -5.73
CA ASP A 68 9.82 -10.79 -4.58
C ASP A 68 8.67 -11.03 -3.60
N LEU A 69 8.27 -12.30 -3.43
CA LEU A 69 7.14 -12.70 -2.59
C LEU A 69 7.57 -13.12 -1.19
N VAL A 70 8.86 -13.14 -0.89
CA VAL A 70 9.35 -13.50 0.44
C VAL A 70 9.17 -12.31 1.38
N MET A 71 8.34 -12.51 2.40
CA MET A 71 8.00 -11.49 3.38
C MET A 71 9.12 -11.30 4.42
N PRO A 72 9.34 -10.07 4.91
CA PRO A 72 10.20 -9.84 6.06
C PRO A 72 9.61 -10.47 7.33
N PRO A 73 10.44 -10.79 8.35
CA PRO A 73 9.94 -11.32 9.63
C PRO A 73 8.88 -10.41 10.26
N GLY A 74 7.78 -11.00 10.74
CA GLY A 74 6.76 -10.32 11.56
C GLY A 74 5.57 -9.71 10.82
N ALA A 75 5.71 -9.27 9.57
CA ALA A 75 4.63 -8.61 8.83
C ALA A 75 4.08 -9.53 7.72
N PHE A 76 3.05 -10.31 8.04
CA PHE A 76 2.27 -11.07 7.06
C PHE A 76 1.04 -10.26 6.65
N GLU A 77 1.08 -9.69 5.45
CA GLU A 77 -0.04 -8.92 4.91
C GLU A 77 -0.51 -9.55 3.60
N VAL A 78 -1.80 -9.86 3.49
CA VAL A 78 -2.43 -10.40 2.27
C VAL A 78 -2.11 -9.53 1.05
N ALA A 79 -2.11 -8.20 1.25
CA ALA A 79 -1.86 -7.23 0.20
C ALA A 79 -0.46 -7.36 -0.41
N SER A 80 0.56 -7.71 0.39
CA SER A 80 1.94 -7.83 -0.07
C SER A 80 2.12 -8.88 -1.17
N VAL A 81 1.24 -9.89 -1.18
CA VAL A 81 1.24 -11.01 -2.14
C VAL A 81 0.17 -10.83 -3.21
N TYR A 82 -1.03 -10.39 -2.82
CA TYR A 82 -2.17 -10.25 -3.74
C TYR A 82 -2.08 -9.01 -4.63
N VAL A 83 -1.51 -7.89 -4.16
CA VAL A 83 -1.46 -6.65 -4.96
C VAL A 83 -0.51 -6.73 -6.16
N PRO A 84 0.70 -7.31 -6.10
CA PRO A 84 1.63 -7.27 -7.23
C PRO A 84 1.27 -8.24 -8.36
N LEU A 85 0.62 -9.39 -8.07
CA LEU A 85 0.33 -10.41 -9.09
C LEU A 85 -0.65 -9.92 -10.19
N PRO A 86 -1.76 -9.22 -9.88
CA PRO A 86 -2.71 -8.73 -10.88
C PRO A 86 -2.20 -7.50 -11.67
N ARG A 87 -0.98 -7.02 -11.40
CA ARG A 87 -0.42 -5.87 -12.14
C ARG A 87 -0.06 -6.23 -13.58
N ILE A 88 0.10 -7.52 -13.87
CA ILE A 88 0.36 -8.04 -15.21
C ILE A 88 -0.92 -8.57 -15.85
N LYS A 89 -1.02 -8.44 -17.18
CA LYS A 89 -2.14 -9.01 -17.96
C LYS A 89 -1.94 -10.47 -18.34
N ARG A 90 -0.68 -10.94 -18.35
CA ARG A 90 -0.28 -12.24 -18.89
C ARG A 90 0.85 -12.82 -18.04
N LEU A 91 0.83 -14.14 -17.86
CA LEU A 91 1.79 -14.85 -17.02
C LEU A 91 3.23 -14.79 -17.56
N ASP A 92 3.41 -14.62 -18.86
CA ASP A 92 4.71 -14.38 -19.51
C ASP A 92 5.37 -13.04 -19.11
N GLY A 93 4.60 -12.15 -18.48
CA GLY A 93 5.05 -10.85 -18.00
C GLY A 93 5.54 -10.84 -16.55
N ILE A 94 5.53 -11.96 -15.83
CA ILE A 94 5.99 -12.02 -14.43
C ILE A 94 7.17 -12.96 -14.26
N LEU A 95 8.17 -12.48 -13.52
CA LEU A 95 9.27 -13.28 -13.01
C LEU A 95 9.27 -13.25 -11.49
N ILE A 96 9.30 -14.41 -10.85
CA ILE A 96 9.44 -14.50 -9.40
C ILE A 96 10.94 -14.56 -9.07
N ARG A 97 11.41 -13.60 -8.26
CA ARG A 97 12.85 -13.39 -8.02
C ARG A 97 13.54 -14.57 -7.34
N ARG A 98 12.85 -15.24 -6.42
CA ARG A 98 13.37 -16.35 -5.60
C ARG A 98 12.25 -17.31 -5.18
N PRO A 99 12.56 -18.57 -4.83
CA PRO A 99 11.59 -19.49 -4.25
C PRO A 99 10.93 -18.91 -2.99
N PHE A 100 9.67 -19.27 -2.76
CA PHE A 100 8.87 -18.84 -1.61
C PHE A 100 7.96 -19.98 -1.16
N GLU A 101 7.53 -19.94 0.10
CA GLU A 101 6.63 -20.94 0.66
C GLU A 101 5.22 -20.81 0.10
N PHE A 102 4.60 -21.92 -0.30
CA PHE A 102 3.24 -21.88 -0.86
C PHE A 102 2.22 -21.32 0.14
N ALA A 103 2.46 -21.50 1.44
CA ALA A 103 1.66 -20.93 2.52
C ALA A 103 1.52 -19.39 2.41
N THR A 104 2.48 -18.71 1.79
CA THR A 104 2.43 -17.26 1.53
C THR A 104 1.29 -16.86 0.60
N LEU A 105 0.78 -17.76 -0.25
CA LEU A 105 -0.40 -17.52 -1.09
C LEU A 105 -1.73 -17.82 -0.38
N GLN A 106 -1.68 -18.51 0.76
CA GLN A 106 -2.86 -19.03 1.46
C GLN A 106 -3.32 -18.13 2.61
N VAL A 107 -2.85 -16.88 2.63
CA VAL A 107 -3.21 -15.91 3.68
C VAL A 107 -4.68 -15.58 3.56
N LYS A 108 -5.45 -15.93 4.59
CA LYS A 108 -6.87 -15.61 4.65
C LYS A 108 -7.06 -14.10 4.84
N PRO A 109 -7.99 -13.47 4.10
CA PRO A 109 -8.44 -12.12 4.41
C PRO A 109 -9.00 -12.02 5.82
N LEU A 110 -9.03 -10.81 6.37
CA LEU A 110 -9.62 -10.55 7.68
C LEU A 110 -11.11 -10.93 7.67
N THR A 111 -11.62 -11.45 8.79
CA THR A 111 -13.04 -11.84 8.92
C THR A 111 -14.00 -10.73 8.50
N ALA A 112 -13.72 -9.48 8.89
CA ALA A 112 -14.51 -8.31 8.49
C ALA A 112 -14.56 -8.10 6.97
N GLN A 113 -13.46 -8.38 6.25
CA GLN A 113 -13.42 -8.29 4.78
C GLN A 113 -14.26 -9.39 4.15
N ILE A 114 -14.23 -10.60 4.72
CA ILE A 114 -15.04 -11.73 4.25
C ILE A 114 -16.54 -11.46 4.47
N GLU A 115 -16.90 -10.92 5.63
CA GLU A 115 -18.28 -10.52 5.93
C GLU A 115 -18.77 -9.43 4.98
N GLU A 116 -17.93 -8.44 4.69
CA GLU A 116 -18.26 -7.39 3.73
C GLU A 116 -18.46 -7.95 2.30
N LEU A 117 -17.61 -8.86 1.85
CA LEU A 117 -17.80 -9.55 0.55
C LEU A 117 -19.14 -10.29 0.50
N LYS A 118 -19.51 -11.02 1.56
CA LYS A 118 -20.81 -11.69 1.66
C LYS A 118 -21.98 -10.70 1.62
N ARG A 119 -21.83 -9.53 2.26
CA ARG A 119 -22.83 -8.45 2.24
C ARG A 119 -23.01 -7.91 0.82
N LEU A 120 -21.90 -7.66 0.11
CA LEU A 120 -21.92 -7.17 -1.27
C LEU A 120 -22.55 -8.18 -2.23
N ASP A 121 -22.30 -9.48 -2.06
CA ASP A 121 -22.93 -10.53 -2.86
C ASP A 121 -24.45 -10.55 -2.70
N ARG A 122 -24.93 -10.41 -1.45
CA ARG A 122 -26.39 -10.32 -1.17
C ARG A 122 -27.01 -9.10 -1.85
N ILE A 123 -26.33 -7.96 -1.80
CA ILE A 123 -26.78 -6.73 -2.48
C ILE A 123 -26.85 -6.96 -3.99
N ALA A 124 -25.78 -7.51 -4.58
CA ALA A 124 -25.72 -7.79 -6.02
C ALA A 124 -26.86 -8.73 -6.47
N GLN A 125 -27.17 -9.77 -5.68
CA GLN A 125 -28.28 -10.68 -5.96
C GLN A 125 -29.64 -9.98 -5.89
N ASN A 126 -29.86 -9.12 -4.89
CA ASN A 126 -31.09 -8.36 -4.77
C ASN A 126 -31.26 -7.36 -5.92
N THR A 127 -30.20 -6.64 -6.29
CA THR A 127 -30.20 -5.75 -7.45
C THR A 127 -30.54 -6.51 -8.74
N ARG A 128 -29.93 -7.69 -8.97
CA ARG A 128 -30.25 -8.51 -10.16
C ARG A 128 -31.72 -8.92 -10.23
N LYS A 129 -32.36 -9.21 -9.09
CA LYS A 129 -33.80 -9.53 -9.05
C LYS A 129 -34.69 -8.31 -9.34
N CYS A 130 -34.36 -7.15 -8.77
CA CYS A 130 -35.14 -5.93 -8.96
C CYS A 130 -35.06 -5.37 -10.39
N PHE A 131 -33.90 -5.52 -11.04
CA PHE A 131 -33.63 -4.94 -12.37
C PHE A 131 -33.60 -6.00 -13.49
N GLN A 132 -34.20 -7.17 -13.26
CA GLN A 132 -34.19 -8.30 -14.19
C GLN A 132 -34.91 -8.00 -15.53
N PHE A 133 -35.72 -6.95 -15.57
CA PHE A 133 -36.50 -6.53 -16.75
C PHE A 133 -35.89 -5.32 -17.50
N ILE A 134 -34.72 -4.83 -17.10
CA ILE A 134 -34.09 -3.60 -17.65
C ILE A 134 -32.89 -3.92 -18.58
N VAL A 135 -32.61 -5.19 -18.84
CA VAL A 135 -31.61 -5.66 -19.82
C VAL A 135 -32.30 -6.61 -20.79
#